data_AF-A0A3B1CV51-F1
#
_entry.id   AF-A0A3B1CV51-F1
#
_cell.length_a   1.000
_cell.length_b   1.000
_cell.length_c   1.000
_cell.angle_alpha   90.00
_cell.angle_beta   90.00
_cell.angle_gamma   90.00
#
_symmetry.space_group_name_H-M   'P 1'
#
loop_
_entity.id
_entity.type
_entity.pdbx_description
1 polymer ?
#
loop_
_entity_poly.entity_id
_entity_poly.type
_entity_poly.pdbx_seq_one_letter_code
_entity_poly.pdbx_strand_id
1 'polypeptide(L)'
;RASTFNTGRIDHIYVDPHTSGARLFLHYGDLADSGQLTHLIYNIRPDEVYHLGAQSHVRVSFDMPEFSGDITGLGTTRLLEAIRRSGIKTRFYQASSSEMFGASAPPQNEKTPFYPRSPYAAAKVYAYWMTVNYREGYNMFACNGILFNHESPRRGETFVTRKITRAVAGIIAGKQNKLYLGNLEARRDWGFAPEYVVCQWLMLQQDSPADYAIGTGESHSVRDFVELAFRYAGIEIGWEGEGVDEKGVVRSLSPDLRNQTAVNTGDVILEIDSKYFRPTEVEYLLADASKARETLGWEPRVTFKELVRIMVASDMELAGVNLPFDGKKVLEEKGINWTNNVQTVG
;
A
#
# COMPACT_ATOMS: atom_id res chain seq x y z
N ARG A 1 -20.73 11.16 6.13
CA ARG A 1 -20.85 11.03 4.66
C ARG A 1 -20.97 12.43 4.07
N ALA A 2 -20.34 12.70 2.93
CA ALA A 2 -20.55 13.94 2.16
C ALA A 2 -21.47 13.62 0.96
N SER A 3 -22.31 14.58 0.56
CA SER A 3 -23.23 14.45 -0.59
C SER A 3 -22.52 14.78 -1.92
N THR A 4 -21.29 14.32 -2.09
CA THR A 4 -20.46 14.55 -3.27
C THR A 4 -20.05 13.23 -3.91
N PHE A 5 -19.88 13.21 -5.23
CA PHE A 5 -19.32 12.05 -5.91
C PHE A 5 -17.90 11.78 -5.39
N ASN A 6 -17.65 10.56 -4.94
CA ASN A 6 -16.34 10.12 -4.43
C ASN A 6 -15.71 9.04 -5.34
N THR A 7 -15.99 9.13 -6.64
CA THR A 7 -15.57 8.15 -7.66
C THR A 7 -14.31 8.57 -8.41
N GLY A 8 -13.71 9.75 -8.12
CA GLY A 8 -12.57 10.31 -8.88
C GLY A 8 -11.43 9.32 -9.19
N ARG A 9 -11.13 8.38 -8.28
CA ARG A 9 -10.08 7.37 -8.48
C ARG A 9 -10.44 6.30 -9.52
N ILE A 10 -11.72 6.11 -9.81
CA ILE A 10 -12.27 5.08 -10.70
C ILE A 10 -13.09 5.66 -11.86
N ASP A 11 -13.25 6.98 -11.98
CA ASP A 11 -14.06 7.61 -13.05
C ASP A 11 -13.71 7.09 -14.45
N HIS A 12 -12.43 6.95 -14.77
CA HIS A 12 -11.92 6.40 -16.03
C HIS A 12 -12.39 4.97 -16.40
N ILE A 13 -12.89 4.19 -15.44
CA ILE A 13 -13.45 2.84 -15.65
C ILE A 13 -14.93 2.75 -15.23
N TYR A 14 -15.48 3.84 -14.69
CA TYR A 14 -16.89 3.90 -14.32
C TYR A 14 -17.72 4.17 -15.57
N VAL A 15 -18.74 3.33 -15.76
CA VAL A 15 -19.75 3.48 -16.80
C VAL A 15 -21.09 3.49 -16.11
N ASP A 16 -22.00 4.37 -16.56
CA ASP A 16 -23.34 4.46 -15.99
C ASP A 16 -24.02 3.07 -16.03
N PRO A 17 -24.59 2.58 -14.90
CA PRO A 17 -25.20 1.26 -14.81
C PRO A 17 -26.33 1.00 -15.82
N HIS A 18 -26.95 2.05 -16.36
CA HIS A 18 -27.99 1.95 -17.38
C HIS A 18 -27.44 1.74 -18.80
N THR A 19 -26.13 1.80 -18.99
CA THR A 19 -25.48 1.58 -20.29
C THR A 19 -25.29 0.09 -20.56
N SER A 20 -25.66 -0.38 -21.76
CA SER A 20 -25.42 -1.77 -22.17
C SER A 20 -23.92 -2.09 -22.16
N GLY A 21 -23.51 -3.08 -21.37
CA GLY A 21 -22.12 -3.50 -21.25
C GLY A 21 -21.37 -2.97 -20.03
N ALA A 22 -22.05 -2.28 -19.10
CA ALA A 22 -21.47 -1.95 -17.79
C ALA A 22 -21.00 -3.21 -17.06
N ARG A 23 -19.76 -3.18 -16.54
CA ARG A 23 -19.13 -4.30 -15.79
C ARG A 23 -18.71 -3.94 -14.37
N LEU A 24 -18.82 -2.67 -13.99
CA LEU A 24 -18.48 -2.16 -12.66
C LEU A 24 -19.76 -1.64 -11.99
N PHE A 25 -20.14 -2.26 -10.88
CA PHE A 25 -21.31 -1.88 -10.10
C PHE A 25 -20.87 -1.52 -8.68
N LEU A 26 -21.28 -0.35 -8.20
CA LEU A 26 -20.94 0.14 -6.87
C LEU A 26 -22.13 -0.05 -5.94
N HIS A 27 -21.87 -0.65 -4.78
CA HIS A 27 -22.88 -0.89 -3.76
C HIS A 27 -22.55 -0.10 -2.50
N TYR A 28 -23.56 0.51 -1.89
CA TYR A 28 -23.39 1.06 -0.54
C TYR A 28 -23.19 -0.10 0.45
N GLY A 29 -22.23 0.08 1.35
CA GLY A 29 -21.92 -0.90 2.39
C GLY A 29 -20.84 -0.39 3.33
N ASP A 30 -20.78 -0.96 4.52
CA ASP A 30 -19.72 -0.75 5.50
C ASP A 30 -19.38 -2.11 6.14
N LEU A 31 -18.11 -2.32 6.48
CA LEU A 31 -17.64 -3.55 7.10
C LEU A 31 -18.15 -3.72 8.54
N ALA A 32 -18.66 -2.67 9.18
CA ALA A 32 -19.31 -2.74 10.47
C ALA A 32 -20.75 -3.31 10.40
N ASP A 33 -21.42 -3.22 9.24
CA ASP A 33 -22.83 -3.58 9.08
C ASP A 33 -23.01 -5.00 8.55
N SER A 34 -23.16 -5.96 9.46
CA SER A 34 -23.40 -7.37 9.14
C SER A 34 -24.64 -7.60 8.27
N GLY A 35 -25.69 -6.79 8.44
CA GLY A 35 -26.96 -6.95 7.72
C GLY A 35 -26.78 -6.59 6.25
N GLN A 36 -26.15 -5.44 5.97
CA GLN A 36 -25.83 -5.04 4.60
C GLN A 36 -24.88 -6.01 3.91
N LEU A 37 -23.80 -6.45 4.59
CA LEU A 37 -22.88 -7.43 4.00
C LEU A 37 -23.59 -8.74 3.65
N THR A 38 -24.46 -9.24 4.53
CA THR A 38 -25.26 -10.44 4.27
C THR A 38 -26.17 -10.25 3.05
N HIS A 39 -26.85 -9.11 2.96
CA HIS A 39 -27.71 -8.76 1.84
C HIS A 39 -26.94 -8.68 0.51
N LEU A 40 -25.75 -8.07 0.51
CA LEU A 40 -24.90 -7.97 -0.67
C LEU A 40 -24.44 -9.35 -1.16
N ILE A 41 -23.92 -10.20 -0.27
CA ILE A 41 -23.50 -11.55 -0.62
C ILE A 41 -24.67 -12.37 -1.19
N TYR A 42 -25.84 -12.30 -0.55
CA TYR A 42 -27.03 -13.04 -0.98
C TYR A 42 -27.50 -12.65 -2.39
N ASN A 43 -27.51 -11.35 -2.71
CA ASN A 43 -28.00 -10.86 -4.00
C ASN A 43 -26.97 -10.95 -5.12
N ILE A 44 -25.70 -10.62 -4.84
CA ILE A 44 -24.63 -10.61 -5.85
C ILE A 44 -24.23 -12.05 -6.20
N ARG A 45 -24.24 -12.95 -5.22
CA ARG A 45 -23.82 -14.35 -5.36
C ARG A 45 -22.43 -14.49 -6.00
N PRO A 46 -21.40 -13.86 -5.44
CA PRO A 46 -20.09 -13.75 -6.08
C PRO A 46 -19.37 -15.11 -6.15
N ASP A 47 -18.71 -15.38 -7.28
CA ASP A 47 -17.76 -16.50 -7.40
C ASP A 47 -16.48 -16.23 -6.60
N GLU A 48 -16.02 -14.98 -6.56
CA GLU A 48 -14.82 -14.54 -5.86
C GLU A 48 -15.09 -13.30 -5.00
N VAL A 49 -14.57 -13.28 -3.77
CA VAL A 49 -14.59 -12.12 -2.88
C VAL A 49 -13.16 -11.76 -2.48
N TYR A 50 -12.77 -10.52 -2.78
CA TYR A 50 -11.50 -9.93 -2.37
C TYR A 50 -11.75 -8.97 -1.20
N HIS A 51 -11.46 -9.39 0.02
CA HIS A 51 -11.62 -8.56 1.20
C HIS A 51 -10.42 -7.62 1.37
N LEU A 52 -10.47 -6.49 0.65
CA LEU A 52 -9.41 -5.47 0.64
C LEU A 52 -9.69 -4.29 1.59
N GLY A 53 -10.94 -4.16 2.07
CA GLY A 53 -11.36 -3.06 2.95
C GLY A 53 -10.78 -3.21 4.36
N ALA A 54 -10.29 -2.09 4.93
CA ALA A 54 -9.76 -2.01 6.27
C ALA A 54 -9.64 -0.54 6.71
N GLN A 55 -9.59 -0.31 8.03
CA GLN A 55 -8.80 0.82 8.52
C GLN A 55 -7.33 0.38 8.40
N SER A 56 -6.57 0.99 7.47
CA SER A 56 -5.26 0.50 7.04
C SER A 56 -4.07 1.36 7.50
N HIS A 57 -4.34 2.48 8.18
CA HIS A 57 -3.29 3.39 8.62
C HIS A 57 -2.80 3.03 10.02
N VAL A 58 -1.59 2.46 10.09
CA VAL A 58 -1.02 1.93 11.33
C VAL A 58 -0.95 2.98 12.45
N ARG A 59 -0.44 4.19 12.17
CA ARG A 59 -0.38 5.27 13.18
C ARG A 59 -1.75 5.62 13.76
N VAL A 60 -2.78 5.74 12.92
CA VAL A 60 -4.15 6.08 13.34
C VAL A 60 -4.77 4.95 14.16
N SER A 61 -4.35 3.69 13.96
CA SER A 61 -4.86 2.56 14.76
C SER A 61 -4.51 2.66 16.25
N PHE A 62 -3.46 3.40 16.62
CA PHE A 62 -3.17 3.69 18.04
C PHE A 62 -4.16 4.71 18.64
N ASP A 63 -4.67 5.62 17.82
CA ASP A 63 -5.64 6.63 18.27
C ASP A 63 -7.08 6.08 18.24
N MET A 64 -7.36 5.11 17.35
CA MET A 64 -8.68 4.50 17.16
C MET A 64 -8.64 2.96 17.18
N PRO A 65 -8.13 2.32 18.26
CA PRO A 65 -7.87 0.88 18.28
C PRO A 65 -9.14 0.03 18.17
N GLU A 66 -10.24 0.44 18.81
CA GLU A 66 -11.52 -0.27 18.76
C GLU A 66 -12.10 -0.27 17.34
N PHE A 67 -12.12 0.90 16.69
CA PHE A 67 -12.57 1.02 15.30
C PHE A 67 -11.70 0.19 14.35
N SER A 68 -10.37 0.20 14.52
CA SER A 68 -9.48 -0.69 13.77
C SER A 68 -9.80 -2.16 14.01
N GLY A 69 -10.09 -2.57 15.24
CA GLY A 69 -10.50 -3.94 15.56
C GLY A 69 -11.83 -4.34 14.93
N ASP A 70 -12.83 -3.46 15.00
CA ASP A 70 -14.16 -3.71 14.46
C ASP A 70 -14.16 -3.84 12.93
N ILE A 71 -13.51 -2.90 12.24
CA ILE A 71 -13.47 -2.88 10.77
C ILE A 71 -12.48 -3.91 10.22
N THR A 72 -11.23 -3.90 10.69
CA THR A 72 -10.16 -4.71 10.10
C THR A 72 -10.17 -6.15 10.62
N GLY A 73 -10.61 -6.37 11.86
CA GLY A 73 -10.75 -7.70 12.46
C GLY A 73 -12.14 -8.29 12.23
N LEU A 74 -13.15 -7.75 12.91
CA LEU A 74 -14.51 -8.31 12.90
C LEU A 74 -15.21 -8.21 11.54
N GLY A 75 -14.87 -7.22 10.70
CA GLY A 75 -15.32 -7.14 9.31
C GLY A 75 -15.03 -8.41 8.50
N THR A 76 -13.89 -9.06 8.74
CA THR A 76 -13.54 -10.34 8.10
C THR A 76 -14.48 -11.46 8.54
N THR A 77 -14.76 -11.56 9.85
CA THR A 77 -15.73 -12.53 10.40
C THR A 77 -17.12 -12.34 9.81
N ARG A 78 -17.58 -11.10 9.67
CA ARG A 78 -18.89 -10.79 9.09
C ARG A 78 -19.00 -11.27 7.64
N LEU A 79 -17.98 -11.03 6.81
CA LEU A 79 -17.97 -11.50 5.42
C LEU A 79 -17.89 -13.02 5.32
N LEU A 80 -17.00 -13.67 6.08
CA LEU A 80 -16.87 -15.12 6.09
C LEU A 80 -18.17 -15.79 6.52
N GLU A 81 -18.84 -15.27 7.55
CA GLU A 81 -20.11 -15.80 8.04
C GLU A 81 -21.25 -15.55 7.05
N ALA A 82 -21.29 -14.37 6.39
CA ALA A 82 -22.25 -14.07 5.34
C ALA A 82 -22.13 -15.07 4.17
N ILE A 83 -20.90 -15.34 3.70
CA ILE A 83 -20.64 -16.34 2.67
C ILE A 83 -21.09 -17.73 3.16
N ARG A 84 -20.63 -18.17 4.34
CA ARG A 84 -20.95 -19.50 4.88
C ARG A 84 -22.46 -19.73 5.01
N ARG A 85 -23.20 -18.77 5.56
CA ARG A 85 -24.66 -18.88 5.75
C ARG A 85 -25.46 -18.78 4.46
N SER A 86 -24.94 -18.10 3.44
CA SER A 86 -25.62 -17.99 2.15
C SER A 86 -25.67 -19.33 1.40
N GLY A 87 -24.77 -20.27 1.70
CA GLY A 87 -24.62 -21.53 0.96
C GLY A 87 -24.03 -21.36 -0.44
N ILE A 88 -23.55 -20.18 -0.79
CA ILE A 88 -22.97 -19.85 -2.09
C ILE A 88 -21.52 -20.34 -2.12
N LYS A 89 -21.13 -20.99 -3.23
CA LYS A 89 -19.75 -21.44 -3.43
C LYS A 89 -18.89 -20.27 -3.88
N THR A 90 -18.32 -19.56 -2.92
CA THR A 90 -17.46 -18.39 -3.15
C THR A 90 -16.02 -18.70 -2.73
N ARG A 91 -15.04 -18.29 -3.54
CA ARG A 91 -13.62 -18.25 -3.17
C ARG A 91 -13.31 -16.92 -2.48
N PHE A 92 -12.68 -16.97 -1.32
CA PHE A 92 -12.44 -15.80 -0.47
C PHE A 92 -10.94 -15.51 -0.34
N TYR A 93 -10.54 -14.29 -0.69
CA TYR A 93 -9.20 -13.77 -0.46
C TYR A 93 -9.23 -12.76 0.69
N GLN A 94 -8.36 -12.97 1.68
CA GLN A 94 -8.08 -11.99 2.71
C GLN A 94 -6.79 -11.23 2.46
N ALA A 95 -6.87 -9.90 2.46
CA ALA A 95 -5.72 -9.02 2.47
C ALA A 95 -5.05 -9.01 3.86
N SER A 96 -4.24 -10.02 4.13
CA SER A 96 -3.33 -10.06 5.27
C SER A 96 -2.12 -9.11 5.04
N SER A 97 -1.19 -9.02 6.00
CA SER A 97 -0.13 -8.00 5.94
C SER A 97 1.15 -8.43 6.64
N SER A 98 2.30 -7.99 6.12
CA SER A 98 3.60 -8.14 6.79
C SER A 98 3.67 -7.45 8.16
N GLU A 99 2.82 -6.46 8.45
CA GLU A 99 2.75 -5.82 9.78
C GLU A 99 2.38 -6.83 10.89
N MET A 100 1.79 -7.98 10.54
CA MET A 100 1.54 -9.07 11.49
C MET A 100 2.83 -9.68 12.04
N PHE A 101 3.93 -9.67 11.28
CA PHE A 101 5.22 -10.15 11.75
C PHE A 101 5.82 -9.22 12.80
N GLY A 102 5.60 -7.90 12.69
CA GLY A 102 6.06 -6.89 13.63
C GLY A 102 7.52 -7.07 14.07
N ALA A 103 7.76 -7.58 15.28
CA ALA A 103 9.11 -7.77 15.83
C ALA A 103 9.82 -9.08 15.43
N SER A 104 9.18 -9.94 14.62
CA SER A 104 9.78 -11.20 14.18
C SER A 104 10.94 -10.98 13.22
N ALA A 105 12.00 -11.78 13.39
CA ALA A 105 13.24 -11.63 12.62
C ALA A 105 13.03 -11.89 11.11
N PRO A 106 13.62 -11.06 10.23
CA PRO A 106 13.60 -11.28 8.78
C PRO A 106 14.63 -12.34 8.31
N PRO A 107 14.45 -12.91 7.10
CA PRO A 107 13.28 -12.76 6.24
C PRO A 107 12.07 -13.49 6.79
N GLN A 108 10.86 -12.98 6.53
CA GLN A 108 9.61 -13.57 7.03
C GLN A 108 8.81 -14.25 5.92
N ASN A 109 8.28 -15.44 6.21
CA ASN A 109 7.42 -16.25 5.35
C ASN A 109 6.19 -16.79 6.12
N GLU A 110 5.43 -17.71 5.52
CA GLU A 110 4.18 -18.23 6.09
C GLU A 110 4.37 -19.00 7.41
N LYS A 111 5.60 -19.43 7.72
CA LYS A 111 5.93 -20.17 8.96
C LYS A 111 6.50 -19.27 10.05
N THR A 112 6.85 -18.02 9.72
CA THR A 112 7.39 -17.08 10.70
C THR A 112 6.31 -16.72 11.72
N PRO A 113 6.57 -16.83 13.04
CA PRO A 113 5.60 -16.46 14.06
C PRO A 113 5.18 -14.99 13.92
N PHE A 114 3.90 -14.69 14.15
CA PHE A 114 3.41 -13.32 14.21
C PHE A 114 3.77 -12.68 15.57
N TYR A 115 4.24 -11.43 15.53
CA TYR A 115 4.52 -10.62 16.71
C TYR A 115 4.03 -9.18 16.46
N PRO A 116 2.72 -8.93 16.44
CA PRO A 116 2.16 -7.64 16.02
C PRO A 116 2.58 -6.50 16.97
N ARG A 117 2.90 -5.33 16.38
CA ARG A 117 3.35 -4.12 17.10
C ARG A 117 2.39 -2.95 16.97
N SER A 118 1.11 -3.19 16.66
CA SER A 118 0.07 -2.16 16.60
C SER A 118 -1.33 -2.78 16.73
N PRO A 119 -2.35 -1.98 17.10
CA PRO A 119 -3.74 -2.43 17.05
C PRO A 119 -4.18 -2.89 15.66
N TYR A 120 -3.72 -2.22 14.59
CA TYR A 120 -3.93 -2.66 13.21
C TYR A 120 -3.37 -4.07 12.97
N ALA A 121 -2.12 -4.33 13.35
CA ALA A 121 -1.48 -5.62 13.16
C ALA A 121 -2.18 -6.72 13.97
N ALA A 122 -2.58 -6.44 15.21
CA ALA A 122 -3.34 -7.38 16.03
C ALA A 122 -4.70 -7.74 15.39
N ALA A 123 -5.42 -6.74 14.86
CA ALA A 123 -6.67 -6.96 14.13
C ALA A 123 -6.46 -7.80 12.86
N LYS A 124 -5.36 -7.57 12.13
CA LYS A 124 -4.98 -8.40 10.97
C LYS A 124 -4.62 -9.83 11.35
N VAL A 125 -3.95 -10.06 12.48
CA VAL A 125 -3.70 -11.42 13.00
C VAL A 125 -5.01 -12.15 13.32
N TYR A 126 -6.00 -11.46 13.93
CA TYR A 126 -7.33 -12.04 14.11
C TYR A 126 -7.97 -12.42 12.76
N ALA A 127 -7.99 -11.50 11.80
CA ALA A 127 -8.57 -11.74 10.48
C ALA A 127 -7.88 -12.88 9.72
N TYR A 128 -6.55 -12.99 9.84
CA TYR A 128 -5.77 -14.10 9.30
C TYR A 128 -6.28 -15.43 9.86
N TRP A 129 -6.34 -15.55 11.18
CA TRP A 129 -6.76 -16.79 11.84
C TRP A 129 -8.22 -17.13 11.64
N MET A 130 -9.11 -16.13 11.53
CA MET A 130 -10.50 -16.36 11.13
C MET A 130 -10.59 -16.98 9.74
N THR A 131 -9.78 -16.49 8.80
CA THR A 131 -9.72 -17.02 7.43
C THR A 131 -9.21 -18.47 7.42
N VAL A 132 -8.13 -18.76 8.18
CA VAL A 132 -7.61 -20.12 8.36
C VAL A 132 -8.67 -21.04 8.96
N ASN A 133 -9.34 -20.61 10.04
CA ASN A 133 -10.31 -21.42 10.74
C ASN A 133 -11.54 -21.74 9.88
N TYR A 134 -11.98 -20.82 9.02
CA TYR A 134 -13.11 -21.08 8.12
C TYR A 134 -12.72 -22.00 6.95
N ARG A 135 -11.48 -21.90 6.47
CA ARG A 135 -10.92 -22.88 5.53
C ARG A 135 -10.92 -24.28 6.13
N GLU A 136 -10.38 -24.44 7.34
CA GLU A 136 -10.20 -25.76 7.98
C GLU A 136 -11.49 -26.33 8.57
N GLY A 137 -12.28 -25.51 9.27
CA GLY A 137 -13.48 -25.95 9.99
C GLY A 137 -14.72 -26.13 9.11
N TYR A 138 -14.79 -25.44 7.97
CA TYR A 138 -15.95 -25.47 7.07
C TYR A 138 -15.61 -25.87 5.63
N ASN A 139 -14.35 -26.23 5.34
CA ASN A 139 -13.88 -26.58 3.99
C ASN A 139 -14.15 -25.48 2.95
N MET A 140 -14.10 -24.21 3.36
CA MET A 140 -14.25 -23.07 2.46
C MET A 140 -12.95 -22.84 1.67
N PHE A 141 -13.07 -22.42 0.40
CA PHE A 141 -11.92 -21.88 -0.32
C PHE A 141 -11.62 -20.48 0.20
N ALA A 142 -10.76 -20.39 1.22
CA ALA A 142 -10.39 -19.13 1.86
C ALA A 142 -8.88 -19.05 2.06
N CYS A 143 -8.23 -18.00 1.57
CA CYS A 143 -6.78 -17.84 1.63
C CYS A 143 -6.33 -16.46 2.10
N ASN A 144 -5.11 -16.38 2.66
CA ASN A 144 -4.47 -15.16 3.09
C ASN A 144 -3.29 -14.81 2.18
N GLY A 145 -3.33 -13.62 1.56
CA GLY A 145 -2.13 -13.01 1.02
C GLY A 145 -1.43 -12.21 2.11
N ILE A 146 -0.26 -12.65 2.57
CA ILE A 146 0.57 -11.93 3.54
C ILE A 146 1.44 -10.95 2.74
N LEU A 147 0.83 -9.84 2.32
CA LEU A 147 1.49 -8.87 1.44
C LEU A 147 2.41 -7.96 2.26
N PHE A 148 3.65 -7.84 1.79
CA PHE A 148 4.59 -6.80 2.19
C PHE A 148 4.20 -5.46 1.56
N ASN A 149 4.94 -4.41 1.88
CA ASN A 149 4.58 -3.07 1.45
C ASN A 149 4.58 -3.01 -0.08
N HIS A 150 3.51 -2.46 -0.64
CA HIS A 150 3.36 -2.30 -2.07
C HIS A 150 2.74 -0.94 -2.34
N GLU A 151 3.36 -0.24 -3.28
CA GLU A 151 3.19 1.19 -3.45
C GLU A 151 2.87 1.47 -4.92
N SER A 152 2.41 2.68 -5.18
CA SER A 152 2.14 3.16 -6.54
C SER A 152 1.87 4.66 -6.46
N PRO A 153 1.79 5.33 -7.62
CA PRO A 153 1.19 6.66 -7.70
C PRO A 153 -0.22 6.75 -7.14
N ARG A 154 -0.93 5.64 -6.85
CA ARG A 154 -2.27 5.61 -6.20
C ARG A 154 -2.25 5.41 -4.70
N ARG A 155 -1.07 5.34 -4.09
CA ARG A 155 -0.93 5.21 -2.65
C ARG A 155 -1.54 6.43 -1.94
N GLY A 156 -2.16 6.20 -0.78
CA GLY A 156 -2.68 7.28 0.07
C GLY A 156 -1.56 8.22 0.53
N GLU A 157 -1.86 9.51 0.57
CA GLU A 157 -0.89 10.59 0.76
C GLU A 157 -0.21 10.59 2.13
N THR A 158 -0.83 9.95 3.11
CA THR A 158 -0.32 9.84 4.48
C THR A 158 0.70 8.71 4.67
N PHE A 159 0.80 7.77 3.72
CA PHE A 159 1.82 6.73 3.76
C PHE A 159 3.18 7.31 3.38
N VAL A 160 4.25 6.84 4.04
CA VAL A 160 5.58 7.46 4.00
C VAL A 160 6.12 7.66 2.58
N THR A 161 5.97 6.67 1.70
CA THR A 161 6.46 6.71 0.31
C THR A 161 5.80 7.83 -0.49
N ARG A 162 4.47 7.92 -0.45
CA ARG A 162 3.71 8.97 -1.14
C ARG A 162 3.88 10.33 -0.50
N LYS A 163 4.01 10.38 0.83
CA LYS A 163 4.35 11.61 1.55
C LYS A 163 5.68 12.18 1.07
N ILE A 164 6.69 11.32 0.90
CA ILE A 164 8.01 11.72 0.37
C ILE A 164 7.89 12.23 -1.06
N THR A 165 7.32 11.47 -2.00
CA THR A 165 7.29 11.87 -3.41
C THR A 165 6.46 13.12 -3.67
N ARG A 166 5.34 13.29 -2.95
CA ARG A 166 4.57 14.54 -2.99
C ARG A 166 5.32 15.72 -2.39
N ALA A 167 6.05 15.52 -1.30
CA ALA A 167 6.83 16.59 -0.70
C ALA A 167 7.99 17.02 -1.61
N VAL A 168 8.68 16.08 -2.27
CA VAL A 168 9.69 16.39 -3.30
C VAL A 168 9.08 17.31 -4.36
N ALA A 169 7.94 16.93 -4.94
CA ALA A 169 7.27 17.73 -5.96
C ALA A 169 6.79 19.09 -5.43
N GLY A 170 6.22 19.11 -4.21
CA GLY A 170 5.74 20.34 -3.55
C GLY A 170 6.86 21.32 -3.21
N ILE A 171 8.02 20.82 -2.76
CA ILE A 171 9.21 21.62 -2.44
C ILE A 171 9.76 22.26 -3.71
N ILE A 172 9.89 21.48 -4.79
CA ILE A 172 10.37 22.02 -6.07
C ILE A 172 9.40 23.05 -6.65
N ALA A 173 8.10 22.79 -6.56
CA ALA A 173 7.08 23.72 -7.04
C ALA A 173 6.86 24.95 -6.13
N GLY A 174 7.61 25.11 -5.03
CA GLY A 174 7.45 26.20 -4.07
C GLY A 174 6.13 26.18 -3.29
N LYS A 175 5.42 25.04 -3.28
CA LYS A 175 4.14 24.83 -2.59
C LYS A 175 4.32 24.28 -1.18
N GLN A 176 5.52 23.80 -0.84
CA GLN A 176 5.87 23.22 0.45
C GLN A 176 7.30 23.61 0.82
N ASN A 177 7.57 23.98 2.08
CA ASN A 177 8.92 24.40 2.48
C ASN A 177 9.79 23.21 2.91
N LYS A 178 9.23 22.28 3.67
CA LYS A 178 9.96 21.16 4.29
C LYS A 178 9.12 19.89 4.33
N LEU A 179 9.78 18.74 4.33
CA LEU A 179 9.22 17.43 4.64
C LEU A 179 9.52 17.08 6.11
N TYR A 180 8.50 16.68 6.88
CA TYR A 180 8.69 16.15 8.23
C TYR A 180 8.50 14.64 8.24
N LEU A 181 9.42 13.87 8.82
CA LEU A 181 9.34 12.40 8.93
C LEU A 181 9.58 11.92 10.37
N GLY A 182 9.33 10.63 10.60
CA GLY A 182 9.67 9.96 11.86
C GLY A 182 10.99 9.21 11.72
N ASN A 183 10.99 7.92 12.10
CA ASN A 183 12.15 7.04 12.00
C ASN A 183 12.62 6.86 10.54
N LEU A 184 13.79 7.39 10.20
CA LEU A 184 14.42 7.25 8.88
C LEU A 184 15.10 5.88 8.68
N GLU A 185 15.42 5.18 9.77
CA GLU A 185 16.14 3.91 9.77
C GLU A 185 15.22 2.71 9.60
N ALA A 186 13.90 2.91 9.72
CA ALA A 186 12.90 1.86 9.50
C ALA A 186 13.04 1.27 8.08
N ARG A 187 13.20 -0.06 8.01
CA ARG A 187 13.43 -0.79 6.75
C ARG A 187 12.18 -1.55 6.30
N ARG A 188 11.87 -1.47 5.01
CA ARG A 188 10.69 -2.09 4.40
C ARG A 188 11.03 -2.75 3.07
N ASP A 189 10.31 -3.81 2.77
CA ASP A 189 10.25 -4.42 1.45
C ASP A 189 9.12 -3.77 0.66
N TRP A 190 9.47 -2.97 -0.36
CA TRP A 190 8.54 -2.17 -1.16
C TRP A 190 8.43 -2.69 -2.59
N GLY A 191 7.29 -3.27 -2.93
CA GLY A 191 6.95 -3.64 -4.30
C GLY A 191 5.94 -2.72 -4.99
N PHE A 192 5.53 -3.09 -6.20
CA PHE A 192 4.59 -2.32 -7.01
C PHE A 192 3.18 -2.91 -6.97
N ALA A 193 2.20 -2.13 -6.49
CA ALA A 193 0.84 -2.63 -6.21
C ALA A 193 0.15 -3.34 -7.39
N PRO A 194 0.27 -2.89 -8.66
CA PRO A 194 -0.28 -3.62 -9.81
C PRO A 194 0.22 -5.07 -9.96
N GLU A 195 1.45 -5.38 -9.54
CA GLU A 195 1.96 -6.75 -9.59
C GLU A 195 1.40 -7.61 -8.46
N TYR A 196 1.12 -6.99 -7.32
CA TYR A 196 0.62 -7.66 -6.12
C TYR A 196 -0.84 -8.07 -6.31
N VAL A 197 -1.68 -7.24 -6.95
CA VAL A 197 -3.09 -7.58 -7.23
C VAL A 197 -3.23 -8.75 -8.20
N VAL A 198 -2.27 -8.95 -9.11
CA VAL A 198 -2.22 -10.16 -9.95
C VAL A 198 -1.99 -11.40 -9.09
N CYS A 199 -1.10 -11.31 -8.10
CA CYS A 199 -0.86 -12.40 -7.16
C CYS A 199 -2.10 -12.74 -6.32
N GLN A 200 -2.86 -11.72 -5.87
CA GLN A 200 -4.15 -11.92 -5.18
C GLN A 200 -5.11 -12.74 -6.04
N TRP A 201 -5.22 -12.41 -7.33
CA TRP A 201 -6.07 -13.14 -8.26
C TRP A 201 -5.56 -14.58 -8.48
N LEU A 202 -4.26 -14.77 -8.73
CA LEU A 202 -3.63 -16.09 -8.93
C LEU A 202 -3.89 -17.04 -7.75
N MET A 203 -3.87 -16.54 -6.52
CA MET A 203 -4.18 -17.34 -5.32
C MET A 203 -5.59 -17.93 -5.36
N LEU A 204 -6.57 -17.18 -5.87
CA LEU A 204 -7.94 -17.68 -6.02
C LEU A 204 -8.11 -18.60 -7.23
N GLN A 205 -7.12 -18.75 -8.11
CA GLN A 205 -7.20 -19.65 -9.27
C GLN A 205 -6.71 -21.07 -8.97
N GLN A 206 -6.08 -21.28 -7.81
CA GLN A 206 -5.52 -22.58 -7.44
C GLN A 206 -6.60 -23.65 -7.21
N ASP A 207 -6.22 -24.92 -7.25
CA ASP A 207 -7.12 -26.04 -6.94
C ASP A 207 -7.48 -26.11 -5.45
N SER A 208 -6.55 -25.73 -4.59
CA SER A 208 -6.72 -25.71 -3.13
C SER A 208 -6.28 -24.37 -2.54
N PRO A 209 -6.99 -23.85 -1.51
CA PRO A 209 -6.64 -22.59 -0.87
C PRO A 209 -5.36 -22.74 -0.04
N ALA A 210 -4.45 -21.77 -0.15
CA ALA A 210 -3.24 -21.70 0.66
C ALA A 210 -2.83 -20.26 0.93
N ASP A 211 -2.09 -20.04 2.01
CA ASP A 211 -1.58 -18.71 2.37
C ASP A 211 -0.20 -18.49 1.73
N TYR A 212 0.11 -17.25 1.35
CA TYR A 212 1.37 -16.90 0.66
C TYR A 212 1.95 -15.59 1.18
N ALA A 213 3.24 -15.60 1.52
CA ALA A 213 4.04 -14.40 1.71
C ALA A 213 4.39 -13.81 0.34
N ILE A 214 4.07 -12.53 0.15
CA ILE A 214 4.22 -11.83 -1.13
C ILE A 214 5.01 -10.56 -0.89
N GLY A 215 6.22 -10.51 -1.43
CA GLY A 215 7.14 -9.39 -1.31
C GLY A 215 8.19 -9.41 -2.40
N THR A 216 9.09 -8.43 -2.41
CA THR A 216 10.18 -8.37 -3.39
C THR A 216 11.39 -9.20 -3.01
N GLY A 217 11.61 -9.42 -1.70
CA GLY A 217 12.84 -10.00 -1.18
C GLY A 217 14.01 -8.99 -1.13
N GLU A 218 13.71 -7.69 -1.29
CA GLU A 218 14.67 -6.59 -1.18
C GLU A 218 14.15 -5.58 -0.14
N SER A 219 15.01 -5.07 0.74
CA SER A 219 14.59 -4.13 1.79
C SER A 219 15.48 -2.89 1.88
N HIS A 220 14.83 -1.74 1.95
CA HIS A 220 15.44 -0.41 1.98
C HIS A 220 14.93 0.38 3.18
N SER A 221 15.74 1.30 3.68
CA SER A 221 15.35 2.24 4.74
C SER A 221 14.47 3.37 4.20
N VAL A 222 13.77 4.07 5.09
CA VAL A 222 13.08 5.32 4.75
C VAL A 222 14.08 6.37 4.24
N ARG A 223 15.29 6.42 4.80
CA ARG A 223 16.40 7.25 4.32
C ARG A 223 16.75 6.95 2.86
N ASP A 224 16.93 5.68 2.51
CA ASP A 224 17.23 5.26 1.12
C ASP A 224 16.15 5.77 0.15
N PHE A 225 14.88 5.69 0.55
CA PHE A 225 13.75 6.19 -0.25
C PHE A 225 13.83 7.71 -0.42
N VAL A 226 14.05 8.46 0.67
CA VAL A 226 14.18 9.93 0.64
C VAL A 226 15.30 10.33 -0.31
N GLU A 227 16.50 9.81 -0.09
CA GLU A 227 17.68 10.15 -0.89
C GLU A 227 17.46 9.86 -2.36
N LEU A 228 16.90 8.69 -2.67
CA LEU A 228 16.65 8.31 -4.06
C LEU A 228 15.56 9.17 -4.71
N ALA A 229 14.50 9.51 -3.99
CA ALA A 229 13.41 10.33 -4.50
C ALA A 229 13.89 11.76 -4.82
N PHE A 230 14.64 12.38 -3.91
CA PHE A 230 15.23 13.70 -4.15
C PHE A 230 16.30 13.66 -5.25
N ARG A 231 17.13 12.61 -5.29
CA ARG A 231 18.15 12.43 -6.34
C ARG A 231 17.53 12.36 -7.72
N TYR A 232 16.43 11.62 -7.89
CA TYR A 232 15.70 11.59 -9.16
C TYR A 232 15.15 12.96 -9.55
N ALA A 233 14.72 13.75 -8.57
CA ALA A 233 14.27 15.11 -8.84
C ALA A 233 15.42 16.12 -9.08
N GLY A 234 16.68 15.69 -8.99
CA GLY A 234 17.85 16.54 -9.23
C GLY A 234 18.40 17.21 -7.97
N ILE A 235 18.04 16.74 -6.78
CA ILE A 235 18.51 17.26 -5.48
C ILE A 235 19.36 16.19 -4.78
N GLU A 236 20.59 16.53 -4.45
CA GLU A 236 21.40 15.71 -3.55
C GLU A 236 21.22 16.19 -2.10
N ILE A 237 20.83 15.28 -1.21
CA ILE A 237 20.68 15.56 0.23
C ILE A 237 21.99 15.22 0.95
N GLY A 238 22.41 16.11 1.84
CA GLY A 238 23.34 15.84 2.93
C GLY A 238 22.60 15.79 4.28
N TRP A 239 23.19 15.11 5.26
CA TRP A 239 22.60 14.95 6.59
C TRP A 239 23.45 15.67 7.63
N GLU A 240 22.80 16.46 8.48
CA GLU A 240 23.44 17.21 9.56
C GLU A 240 22.68 16.97 10.88
N GLY A 241 23.43 16.75 11.97
CA GLY A 241 22.86 16.40 13.27
C GLY A 241 22.72 14.88 13.45
N GLU A 242 22.10 14.48 14.57
CA GLU A 242 21.91 13.08 14.94
C GLU A 242 20.54 12.89 15.63
N GLY A 243 20.00 11.67 15.54
CA GLY A 243 18.76 11.32 16.22
C GLY A 243 17.57 12.18 15.77
N VAL A 244 16.83 12.75 16.71
CA VAL A 244 15.66 13.60 16.40
C VAL A 244 16.04 14.99 15.89
N ASP A 245 17.29 15.43 16.10
CA ASP A 245 17.79 16.72 15.63
C ASP A 245 18.44 16.63 14.24
N GLU A 246 18.50 15.43 13.65
CA GLU A 246 19.01 15.23 12.31
C GLU A 246 18.11 15.89 11.24
N LYS A 247 18.76 16.52 10.25
CA LYS A 247 18.12 17.29 9.18
C LYS A 247 18.66 16.89 7.82
N GLY A 248 17.79 16.92 6.82
CA GLY A 248 18.18 16.82 5.42
C GLY A 248 18.40 18.20 4.82
N VAL A 249 19.64 18.45 4.40
CA VAL A 249 20.12 19.72 3.83
C VAL A 249 20.44 19.53 2.35
N VAL A 250 20.10 20.50 1.51
CA VAL A 250 20.43 20.46 0.09
C VAL A 250 21.94 20.63 -0.09
N ARG A 251 22.61 19.55 -0.51
CA ARG A 251 24.04 19.56 -0.81
C ARG A 251 24.32 20.09 -2.20
N SER A 252 23.57 19.61 -3.20
CA SER A 252 23.72 20.03 -4.59
C SER A 252 22.41 19.95 -5.36
N LEU A 253 22.33 20.73 -6.44
CA LEU A 253 21.19 20.80 -7.35
C LEU A 253 21.69 20.56 -8.77
N SER A 254 20.98 19.73 -9.54
CA SER A 254 21.25 19.54 -10.97
C SER A 254 21.07 20.86 -11.73
N PRO A 255 21.83 21.08 -12.82
CA PRO A 255 21.72 22.31 -13.61
C PRO A 255 20.30 22.59 -14.11
N ASP A 256 19.60 21.54 -14.55
CA ASP A 256 18.24 21.65 -15.10
C ASP A 256 17.22 22.10 -14.05
N LEU A 257 17.42 21.70 -12.79
CA LEU A 257 16.51 22.02 -11.70
C LEU A 257 16.67 23.47 -11.22
N ARG A 258 17.89 24.03 -11.23
CA ARG A 258 18.17 25.38 -10.69
C ARG A 258 17.32 26.50 -11.29
N ASN A 259 16.87 26.32 -12.54
CA ASN A 259 16.01 27.30 -13.23
C ASN A 259 14.51 27.07 -13.01
N GLN A 260 14.14 26.02 -12.27
CA GLN A 260 12.75 25.59 -12.08
C GLN A 260 12.31 25.61 -10.62
N THR A 261 13.22 25.89 -9.68
CA THR A 261 12.95 25.89 -8.24
C THR A 261 13.57 27.08 -7.54
N ALA A 262 12.99 27.47 -6.40
CA ALA A 262 13.57 28.44 -5.48
C ALA A 262 14.53 27.79 -4.46
N VAL A 263 14.67 26.45 -4.47
CA VAL A 263 15.55 25.70 -3.57
C VAL A 263 17.02 25.98 -3.88
N ASN A 264 17.81 26.23 -2.83
CA ASN A 264 19.24 26.53 -2.90
C ASN A 264 20.07 25.51 -2.10
N THR A 265 21.35 25.40 -2.44
CA THR A 265 22.32 24.69 -1.61
C THR A 265 22.36 25.30 -0.20
N GLY A 266 22.33 24.45 0.82
CA GLY A 266 22.26 24.84 2.22
C GLY A 266 20.84 24.92 2.79
N ASP A 267 19.81 24.83 1.96
CA ASP A 267 18.42 24.83 2.45
C ASP A 267 18.13 23.55 3.23
N VAL A 268 17.54 23.70 4.42
CA VAL A 268 16.99 22.59 5.20
C VAL A 268 15.63 22.23 4.62
N ILE A 269 15.52 21.05 4.01
CA ILE A 269 14.30 20.57 3.32
C ILE A 269 13.64 19.39 4.02
N LEU A 270 14.30 18.78 5.00
CA LEU A 270 13.75 17.68 5.79
C LEU A 270 14.12 17.83 7.26
N GLU A 271 13.15 17.61 8.14
CA GLU A 271 13.36 17.50 9.59
C GLU A 271 12.64 16.29 10.16
N ILE A 272 13.14 15.76 11.28
CA ILE A 272 12.51 14.67 12.01
C ILE A 272 11.55 15.27 13.05
N ASP A 273 10.32 14.78 13.10
CA ASP A 273 9.32 15.17 14.09
C ASP A 273 8.85 13.92 14.85
N SER A 274 9.04 13.96 16.18
CA SER A 274 8.70 12.89 17.12
C SER A 274 7.24 12.47 17.05
N LYS A 275 6.34 13.33 16.57
CA LYS A 275 4.91 13.02 16.36
C LYS A 275 4.66 11.91 15.34
N TYR A 276 5.60 11.69 14.41
CA TYR A 276 5.49 10.63 13.41
C TYR A 276 6.02 9.28 13.89
N PHE A 277 6.63 9.21 15.08
CA PHE A 277 7.02 7.94 15.67
C PHE A 277 5.79 7.19 16.18
N ARG A 278 5.88 5.87 16.14
CA ARG A 278 4.85 4.98 16.69
C ARG A 278 5.23 4.61 18.13
N PRO A 279 4.25 4.37 19.03
CA PRO A 279 4.53 3.86 20.38
C PRO A 279 5.36 2.57 20.37
N THR A 280 5.09 1.71 19.39
CA THR A 280 5.86 0.50 19.12
C THR A 280 6.14 0.40 17.64
N GLU A 281 7.41 0.57 17.26
CA GLU A 281 7.84 0.54 15.86
C GLU A 281 8.05 -0.89 15.35
N VAL A 282 7.95 -1.04 14.03
CA VAL A 282 8.40 -2.20 13.26
C VAL A 282 9.68 -1.79 12.56
N GLU A 283 10.82 -2.31 12.99
CA GLU A 283 12.12 -1.84 12.48
C GLU A 283 12.43 -2.44 11.10
N TYR A 284 12.19 -3.73 10.88
CA TYR A 284 12.67 -4.41 9.68
C TYR A 284 11.71 -5.49 9.16
N LEU A 285 11.20 -5.26 7.95
CA LEU A 285 10.43 -6.24 7.17
C LEU A 285 11.16 -6.60 5.87
N LEU A 286 11.27 -7.91 5.60
CA LEU A 286 11.84 -8.48 4.39
C LEU A 286 11.14 -9.80 4.05
N ALA A 287 10.56 -9.91 2.86
CA ALA A 287 9.83 -11.12 2.49
C ALA A 287 10.75 -12.27 2.06
N ASP A 288 10.40 -13.48 2.47
CA ASP A 288 10.74 -14.69 1.72
C ASP A 288 9.49 -15.17 0.97
N ALA A 289 9.44 -14.84 -0.33
CA ALA A 289 8.32 -15.15 -1.23
C ALA A 289 8.55 -16.45 -2.04
N SER A 290 9.43 -17.35 -1.57
CA SER A 290 9.81 -18.57 -2.31
C SER A 290 8.60 -19.45 -2.66
N LYS A 291 7.67 -19.63 -1.71
CA LYS A 291 6.45 -20.41 -1.94
C LYS A 291 5.58 -19.84 -3.05
N ALA A 292 5.41 -18.52 -3.09
CA ALA A 292 4.62 -17.85 -4.13
C ALA A 292 5.26 -18.04 -5.51
N ARG A 293 6.59 -17.95 -5.60
CA ARG A 293 7.33 -18.20 -6.85
C ARG A 293 7.16 -19.63 -7.34
N GLU A 294 7.34 -20.61 -6.46
CA GLU A 294 7.25 -22.03 -6.79
C GLU A 294 5.83 -22.47 -7.16
N THR A 295 4.82 -21.97 -6.44
CA THR A 295 3.43 -22.46 -6.60
C THR A 295 2.62 -21.63 -7.59
N LEU A 296 2.79 -20.31 -7.57
CA LEU A 296 1.97 -19.39 -8.39
C LEU A 296 2.71 -18.95 -9.67
N GLY A 297 4.00 -19.26 -9.79
CA GLY A 297 4.83 -18.73 -10.89
C GLY A 297 4.96 -17.21 -10.87
N TRP A 298 4.78 -16.58 -9.69
CA TRP A 298 4.80 -15.13 -9.54
C TRP A 298 6.16 -14.64 -9.04
N GLU A 299 6.65 -13.56 -9.64
CA GLU A 299 7.81 -12.82 -9.15
C GLU A 299 7.66 -11.31 -9.42
N PRO A 300 8.21 -10.44 -8.55
CA PRO A 300 8.22 -8.99 -8.76
C PRO A 300 9.08 -8.65 -9.99
N ARG A 301 8.63 -7.72 -10.82
CA ARG A 301 9.42 -7.23 -11.97
C ARG A 301 9.83 -5.78 -11.82
N VAL A 302 9.10 -4.99 -11.04
CA VAL A 302 9.45 -3.59 -10.74
C VAL A 302 10.38 -3.56 -9.53
N THR A 303 11.60 -3.08 -9.75
CA THR A 303 12.61 -2.90 -8.69
C THR A 303 12.28 -1.71 -7.78
N PHE A 304 12.90 -1.64 -6.61
CA PHE A 304 12.78 -0.49 -5.71
C PHE A 304 13.08 0.85 -6.40
N LYS A 305 14.17 0.90 -7.18
CA LYS A 305 14.59 2.13 -7.88
C LYS A 305 13.57 2.58 -8.91
N GLU A 306 13.05 1.64 -9.67
CA GLU A 306 12.00 1.87 -10.65
C GLU A 306 10.69 2.34 -10.00
N LEU A 307 10.30 1.74 -8.87
CA LEU A 307 9.12 2.15 -8.09
C LEU A 307 9.23 3.61 -7.65
N VAL A 308 10.36 4.00 -7.03
CA VAL A 308 10.59 5.40 -6.60
C VAL A 308 10.52 6.32 -7.80
N ARG A 309 11.15 5.94 -8.93
CA ARG A 309 11.13 6.71 -10.17
C ARG A 309 9.72 6.93 -10.71
N ILE A 310 8.89 5.88 -10.75
CA ILE A 310 7.48 5.94 -11.19
C ILE A 310 6.68 6.90 -10.29
N MET A 311 6.85 6.80 -8.97
CA MET A 311 6.11 7.64 -8.01
C MET A 311 6.53 9.11 -8.08
N VAL A 312 7.83 9.40 -8.10
CA VAL A 312 8.34 10.78 -8.24
C VAL A 312 7.88 11.38 -9.56
N ALA A 313 7.95 10.63 -10.66
CA ALA A 313 7.50 11.13 -11.95
C ALA A 313 6.02 11.55 -11.92
N SER A 314 5.16 10.69 -11.36
CA SER A 314 3.74 10.99 -11.29
C SER A 314 3.43 12.21 -10.42
N ASP A 315 4.07 12.36 -9.25
CA ASP A 315 3.77 13.49 -8.37
C ASP A 315 4.34 14.81 -8.90
N MET A 316 5.46 14.77 -9.63
CA MET A 316 6.03 15.94 -10.32
C MET A 316 5.16 16.37 -11.51
N GLU A 317 4.66 15.42 -12.32
CA GLU A 317 3.68 15.68 -13.39
C GLU A 317 2.43 16.36 -12.82
N LEU A 318 1.88 15.84 -11.71
CA LEU A 318 0.73 16.44 -11.01
C LEU A 318 1.03 17.84 -10.43
N ALA A 319 2.27 18.10 -10.02
CA ALA A 319 2.68 19.40 -9.51
C ALA A 319 2.95 20.44 -10.62
N GLY A 320 3.00 20.01 -11.89
CA GLY A 320 3.34 20.84 -13.05
C GLY A 320 4.85 21.07 -13.21
N VAL A 321 5.68 20.17 -12.70
CA VAL A 321 7.15 20.28 -12.75
C VAL A 321 7.68 19.39 -13.88
N ASN A 322 8.52 19.95 -14.75
CA ASN A 322 9.14 19.19 -15.83
C ASN A 322 10.19 18.23 -15.30
N LEU A 323 10.18 17.01 -15.82
CA LEU A 323 11.13 15.97 -15.45
C LEU A 323 12.13 15.70 -16.57
N PRO A 324 13.38 15.35 -16.22
CA PRO A 324 14.34 14.85 -17.21
C PRO A 324 14.08 13.39 -17.62
N PHE A 325 13.02 12.76 -17.09
CA PHE A 325 12.66 11.38 -17.41
C PHE A 325 11.15 11.13 -17.37
N ASP A 326 10.73 10.09 -18.10
CA ASP A 326 9.37 9.57 -18.05
C ASP A 326 9.31 8.29 -17.20
N GLY A 327 8.49 8.32 -16.13
CA GLY A 327 8.24 7.17 -15.28
C GLY A 327 7.36 6.10 -15.95
N LYS A 328 6.51 6.47 -16.93
CA LYS A 328 5.63 5.54 -17.65
C LYS A 328 6.43 4.59 -18.54
N LYS A 329 7.57 5.05 -19.07
CA LYS A 329 8.49 4.23 -19.87
C LYS A 329 8.94 2.94 -19.17
N VAL A 330 9.15 3.00 -17.85
CA VAL A 330 9.51 1.81 -17.04
C VAL A 330 8.42 0.74 -17.11
N LEU A 331 7.16 1.16 -17.14
CA LEU A 331 6.01 0.26 -17.20
C LEU A 331 5.84 -0.32 -18.60
N GLU A 332 6.01 0.51 -19.63
CA GLU A 332 5.98 0.09 -21.04
C GLU A 332 7.04 -0.96 -21.35
N GLU A 333 8.29 -0.74 -20.91
CA GLU A 333 9.41 -1.67 -21.10
C GLU A 333 9.17 -3.03 -20.44
N LYS A 334 8.38 -3.07 -19.36
CA LYS A 334 8.01 -4.31 -18.65
C LYS A 334 6.66 -4.90 -19.08
N GLY A 335 5.99 -4.30 -20.07
CA GLY A 335 4.65 -4.71 -20.51
C GLY A 335 3.61 -4.63 -19.41
N ILE A 336 3.77 -3.70 -18.46
CA ILE A 336 2.81 -3.47 -17.38
C ILE A 336 1.83 -2.39 -17.85
N ASN A 337 0.58 -2.78 -18.07
CA ASN A 337 -0.46 -1.84 -18.47
C ASN A 337 -0.62 -0.73 -17.42
N TRP A 338 -0.59 0.52 -17.89
CA TRP A 338 -0.90 1.69 -17.09
C TRP A 338 -2.24 2.26 -17.54
N THR A 339 -3.09 2.62 -16.58
CA THR A 339 -4.33 3.32 -16.91
C THR A 339 -4.02 4.80 -17.17
N ASN A 340 -4.56 5.38 -18.24
CA ASN A 340 -4.41 6.80 -18.60
C ASN A 340 -5.12 7.79 -17.63
N ASN A 341 -5.44 7.37 -16.41
CA ASN A 341 -6.10 8.24 -15.44
C ASN A 341 -5.09 9.25 -14.88
N VAL A 342 -5.32 10.53 -15.13
CA VAL A 342 -4.70 11.61 -14.37
C VAL A 342 -5.38 11.61 -13.01
N GLN A 343 -4.62 11.38 -11.93
CA GLN A 343 -5.22 11.57 -10.60
C GLN A 343 -5.70 13.01 -10.48
N THR A 344 -7.02 13.18 -10.50
CA THR A 344 -7.62 14.44 -10.11
C THR A 344 -7.31 14.61 -8.63
N VAL A 345 -6.46 15.59 -8.33
CA VAL A 345 -6.25 16.05 -6.96
C VAL A 345 -7.59 16.65 -6.55
N GLY A 346 -8.32 15.93 -5.69
CA GLY A 346 -9.59 16.40 -5.12
C GLY A 346 -9.35 17.45 -4.06
#